data_AF-A0ABD5I508-F1
#
_entry.id   AF-A0ABD5I508-F1
#
_cell.length_a   1.000
_cell.length_b   1.000
_cell.length_c   1.000
_cell.angle_alpha   90.00
_cell.angle_beta   90.00
_cell.angle_gamma   90.00
#
_symmetry.space_group_name_H-M   'P 1'
#
loop_
_entity.id
_entity.type
_entity.pdbx_description
1 polymer ?
#
loop_
_entity_poly.entity_id
_entity_poly.type
_entity_poly.pdbx_seq_one_letter_code
_entity_poly.pdbx_strand_id
1 'polypeptide(L)'
;MNAQDMIELNNKKRELLTSENEAAYGDMLVYLRISNVPEQQMEELLLEILDHLIEAQTENKSAYDIFGSDLQSYCDELISALPSQTKLEKTSSIGFVVSFLLAIQFGIDAIVSFFISTFGNTAEQLTPVFSIPGTTFSVSLIILGILFILYLLKRYSFDQKINWKRRILFGFAFATPFCASVFLHVYFKKQPYLIYHLTFWQNALIAILFFILYKLLYKKSNF
;
A
#
# COMPACT_ATOMS: atom_id res chain seq x y z
N MET A 1 -22.07 -6.75 -7.15
CA MET A 1 -20.70 -7.27 -7.38
C MET A 1 -19.84 -6.88 -6.19
N ASN A 2 -18.86 -7.70 -5.81
CA ASN A 2 -17.87 -7.25 -4.83
C ASN A 2 -16.82 -6.35 -5.54
N ALA A 3 -15.92 -5.71 -4.77
CA ALA A 3 -14.88 -4.84 -5.33
C ALA A 3 -13.92 -5.57 -6.28
N GLN A 4 -13.55 -6.82 -5.98
CA GLN A 4 -12.65 -7.62 -6.82
C GLN A 4 -13.26 -7.93 -8.20
N ASP A 5 -14.54 -8.29 -8.23
CA ASP A 5 -15.28 -8.52 -9.47
C ASP A 5 -15.33 -7.23 -10.31
N MET A 6 -15.45 -6.07 -9.67
CA MET A 6 -15.47 -4.77 -10.35
C MET A 6 -14.10 -4.43 -10.93
N ILE A 7 -13.02 -4.68 -10.20
CA ILE A 7 -11.65 -4.50 -10.70
C ILE A 7 -11.39 -5.40 -11.92
N GLU A 8 -11.84 -6.65 -11.88
CA GLU A 8 -11.68 -7.57 -13.01
C GLU A 8 -12.48 -7.10 -14.24
N LEU A 9 -13.74 -6.70 -14.02
CA LEU A 9 -14.59 -6.14 -15.07
C LEU A 9 -13.99 -4.85 -15.66
N ASN A 10 -13.44 -4.00 -14.80
CA ASN A 10 -12.78 -2.76 -15.16
C ASN A 10 -11.61 -3.04 -16.10
N ASN A 11 -10.72 -3.95 -15.74
CA ASN A 11 -9.57 -4.33 -16.57
C ASN A 11 -10.03 -4.84 -17.94
N LYS A 12 -11.07 -5.68 -18.00
CA LYS A 12 -11.63 -6.18 -19.26
C LYS A 12 -12.22 -5.07 -20.14
N LYS A 13 -13.00 -4.16 -19.55
CA LYS A 13 -13.62 -3.04 -20.28
C LYS A 13 -12.61 -2.01 -20.78
N ARG A 14 -11.53 -1.78 -20.04
CA ARG A 14 -10.46 -0.84 -20.43
C ARG A 14 -9.80 -1.22 -21.75
N GLU A 15 -9.71 -2.51 -22.07
CA GLU A 15 -9.18 -2.99 -23.37
C GLU A 15 -10.03 -2.54 -24.57
N LEU A 16 -11.26 -2.07 -24.33
CA LEU A 16 -12.17 -1.55 -25.37
C LEU A 16 -11.96 -0.06 -25.67
N LEU A 17 -11.12 0.64 -24.89
CA LEU A 17 -10.85 2.06 -25.10
C LEU A 17 -9.86 2.29 -26.24
N THR A 18 -9.99 3.42 -26.92
CA THR A 18 -8.91 3.95 -27.77
C THR A 18 -7.68 4.28 -26.92
N SER A 19 -6.49 4.26 -27.51
CA SER A 19 -5.24 4.53 -26.77
C SER A 19 -5.21 5.90 -26.06
N GLU A 20 -5.87 6.91 -26.64
CA GLU A 20 -5.99 8.25 -26.02
C GLU A 20 -6.89 8.21 -24.79
N ASN A 21 -8.07 7.59 -24.91
CA ASN A 21 -9.02 7.47 -23.81
C ASN A 21 -8.52 6.53 -22.71
N GLU A 22 -7.80 5.46 -23.08
CA GLU A 22 -7.16 4.55 -22.13
C GLU A 22 -6.12 5.29 -21.27
N ALA A 23 -5.31 6.17 -21.88
CA ALA A 23 -4.32 6.96 -21.15
C ALA A 23 -4.99 7.93 -20.17
N ALA A 24 -5.98 8.70 -20.63
CA ALA A 24 -6.73 9.63 -19.79
C ALA A 24 -7.44 8.90 -18.63
N TYR A 25 -8.11 7.79 -18.93
CA TYR A 25 -8.76 6.95 -17.93
C TYR A 25 -7.77 6.35 -16.93
N GLY A 26 -6.58 5.94 -17.38
CA GLY A 26 -5.51 5.43 -16.53
C GLY A 26 -5.06 6.45 -15.49
N ASP A 27 -4.88 7.71 -15.89
CA ASP A 27 -4.50 8.80 -15.00
C ASP A 27 -5.58 9.08 -13.94
N MET A 28 -6.86 9.11 -14.37
CA MET A 28 -8.02 9.24 -13.48
C MET A 28 -8.11 8.07 -12.49
N LEU A 29 -7.93 6.83 -12.97
CA LEU A 29 -8.01 5.62 -12.16
C LEU A 29 -6.97 5.62 -11.03
N VAL A 30 -5.73 6.02 -11.31
CA VAL A 30 -4.70 6.14 -10.27
C VAL A 30 -5.06 7.21 -9.25
N TYR A 31 -5.52 8.38 -9.71
CA TYR A 31 -5.88 9.49 -8.82
C TYR A 31 -7.03 9.14 -7.88
N LEU A 32 -8.07 8.52 -8.45
CA LEU A 32 -9.31 8.15 -7.79
C LEU A 32 -9.11 7.02 -6.77
N ARG A 33 -8.36 5.96 -7.10
CA ARG A 33 -8.07 4.83 -6.18
C ARG A 33 -7.24 5.23 -4.95
N ILE A 34 -6.42 6.29 -5.04
CA ILE A 34 -5.63 6.79 -3.90
C ILE A 34 -6.45 7.74 -3.01
N SER A 35 -7.68 8.08 -3.40
CA SER A 35 -8.55 8.94 -2.59
C SER A 35 -9.05 8.24 -1.31
N ASN A 36 -9.64 9.03 -0.40
CA ASN A 36 -10.18 8.53 0.86
C ASN A 36 -11.63 8.00 0.72
N VAL A 37 -12.02 7.52 -0.45
CA VAL A 37 -13.33 6.91 -0.72
C VAL A 37 -13.22 5.39 -0.44
N PRO A 38 -14.25 4.72 0.10
CA PRO A 38 -14.18 3.27 0.28
C PRO A 38 -14.15 2.55 -1.08
N GLU A 39 -13.45 1.43 -1.14
CA GLU A 39 -13.05 0.77 -2.39
C GLU A 39 -14.25 0.42 -3.26
N GLN A 40 -15.32 -0.10 -2.66
CA GLN A 40 -16.51 -0.50 -3.41
C GLN A 40 -17.15 0.68 -4.16
N GLN A 41 -17.40 1.82 -3.48
CA GLN A 41 -17.99 2.99 -4.16
C GLN A 41 -17.04 3.57 -5.20
N MET A 42 -15.74 3.47 -4.95
CA MET A 42 -14.73 3.93 -5.90
C MET A 42 -14.74 3.09 -7.19
N GLU A 43 -14.77 1.76 -7.08
CA GLU A 43 -14.80 0.88 -8.25
C GLU A 43 -16.14 0.96 -8.99
N GLU A 44 -17.25 1.21 -8.29
CA GLU A 44 -18.55 1.51 -8.91
C GLU A 44 -18.46 2.79 -9.78
N LEU A 45 -17.93 3.88 -9.22
CA LEU A 45 -17.71 5.14 -9.95
C LEU A 45 -16.77 4.94 -11.16
N LEU A 46 -15.69 4.20 -10.97
CA LEU A 46 -14.71 3.94 -12.04
C LEU A 46 -15.33 3.17 -13.20
N LEU A 47 -16.22 2.21 -12.93
CA LEU A 47 -16.96 1.49 -13.97
C LEU A 47 -17.96 2.40 -14.69
N GLU A 48 -18.64 3.30 -13.97
CA GLU A 48 -19.56 4.28 -14.57
C GLU A 48 -18.83 5.23 -15.53
N ILE A 49 -17.70 5.81 -15.09
CA ILE A 49 -16.85 6.67 -15.93
C ILE A 49 -16.40 5.89 -17.17
N LEU A 50 -15.99 4.64 -17.00
CA LEU A 50 -15.51 3.79 -18.08
C LEU A 50 -16.62 3.50 -19.11
N ASP A 51 -17.84 3.23 -18.65
CA ASP A 51 -18.99 2.98 -19.53
C ASP A 51 -19.38 4.22 -20.32
N HIS A 52 -19.45 5.39 -19.68
CA HIS A 52 -19.71 6.65 -20.38
C HIS A 52 -18.63 6.97 -21.41
N LEU A 53 -17.36 6.69 -21.09
CA LEU A 53 -16.25 6.92 -22.01
C LEU A 53 -16.28 5.95 -23.21
N ILE A 54 -16.63 4.68 -22.98
CA ILE A 54 -16.80 3.67 -24.04
C ILE A 54 -17.98 4.03 -24.95
N GLU A 55 -19.07 4.58 -24.43
CA GLU A 55 -20.19 5.03 -25.25
C GLU A 55 -19.80 6.22 -26.11
N ALA A 56 -19.20 7.24 -25.50
CA ALA A 56 -18.84 8.48 -26.19
C ALA A 56 -17.74 8.30 -27.25
N GLN A 57 -16.84 7.33 -27.07
CA GLN A 57 -15.84 7.02 -28.11
C GLN A 57 -16.48 6.53 -29.41
N THR A 58 -17.69 5.96 -29.37
CA THR A 58 -18.42 5.56 -30.59
C THR A 58 -18.82 6.76 -31.45
N GLU A 59 -18.93 7.93 -30.82
CA GLU A 59 -19.15 9.23 -31.48
C GLU A 59 -17.83 9.97 -31.78
N ASN A 60 -16.67 9.30 -31.66
CA ASN A 60 -15.32 9.87 -31.77
C ASN A 60 -15.02 10.99 -30.76
N LYS A 61 -15.62 10.95 -29.57
CA LYS A 61 -15.31 11.89 -28.48
C LYS A 61 -14.19 11.34 -27.59
N SER A 62 -13.27 12.22 -27.20
CA SER A 62 -12.23 11.93 -26.21
C SER A 62 -12.73 12.16 -24.79
N ALA A 63 -12.00 11.64 -23.79
CA ALA A 63 -12.25 11.93 -22.37
C ALA A 63 -12.27 13.44 -22.08
N TYR A 64 -11.44 14.23 -22.77
CA TYR A 64 -11.37 15.67 -22.60
C TYR A 64 -12.58 16.41 -23.19
N ASP A 65 -13.24 15.83 -24.19
CA ASP A 65 -14.46 16.40 -24.78
C ASP A 65 -15.67 16.20 -23.86
N ILE A 66 -15.67 15.14 -23.05
CA ILE A 66 -16.82 14.73 -22.22
C ILE A 66 -16.67 15.27 -20.80
N PHE A 67 -15.49 15.08 -20.20
CA PHE A 67 -15.22 15.43 -18.80
C PHE A 67 -14.51 16.77 -18.65
N GLY A 68 -14.15 17.41 -19.78
CA GLY A 68 -13.46 18.69 -19.83
C GLY A 68 -11.94 18.56 -19.87
N SER A 69 -11.27 19.68 -20.16
CA SER A 69 -9.81 19.71 -20.32
C SER A 69 -9.04 19.48 -19.01
N ASP A 70 -9.68 19.72 -17.86
CA ASP A 70 -9.10 19.52 -16.53
C ASP A 70 -9.72 18.30 -15.83
N LEU A 71 -9.21 17.12 -16.17
CA LEU A 71 -9.64 15.85 -15.60
C LEU A 71 -9.36 15.76 -14.09
N GLN A 72 -8.34 16.47 -13.59
CA GLN A 72 -8.03 16.45 -12.17
C GLN A 72 -9.13 17.15 -11.36
N SER A 73 -9.54 18.36 -11.80
CA SER A 73 -10.64 19.08 -11.17
C SER A 73 -11.95 18.28 -11.23
N TYR A 74 -12.22 17.61 -12.36
CA TYR A 74 -13.37 16.70 -12.47
C TYR A 74 -13.30 15.55 -11.44
N CYS A 75 -12.15 14.88 -11.28
CA CYS A 75 -11.99 13.85 -10.26
C CYS A 75 -12.16 14.38 -8.83
N ASP A 76 -11.69 15.61 -8.55
CA ASP A 76 -11.86 16.22 -7.24
C ASP A 76 -13.34 16.49 -6.90
N GLU A 77 -14.13 16.93 -7.89
CA GLU A 77 -15.58 17.08 -7.74
C GLU A 77 -16.25 15.74 -7.43
N LEU A 78 -15.91 14.67 -8.16
CA LEU A 78 -16.45 13.34 -7.91
C LEU A 78 -16.10 12.81 -6.51
N ILE A 79 -14.84 12.98 -6.08
CA ILE A 79 -14.41 12.60 -4.72
C ILE A 79 -15.20 13.36 -3.66
N SER A 80 -15.47 14.66 -3.90
CA SER A 80 -16.21 15.50 -2.94
C SER A 80 -17.69 15.11 -2.80
N ALA A 81 -18.26 14.50 -3.83
CA ALA A 81 -19.65 14.03 -3.85
C ALA A 81 -19.82 12.65 -3.18
N LEU A 82 -18.74 11.89 -3.01
CA LEU A 82 -18.76 10.54 -2.44
C LEU A 82 -18.54 10.52 -0.92
N PRO A 83 -19.06 9.50 -0.22
CA PRO A 83 -18.80 9.34 1.20
C PRO A 83 -17.31 9.08 1.43
N SER A 84 -16.73 9.76 2.42
CA SER A 84 -15.37 9.47 2.86
C SER A 84 -15.32 8.26 3.78
N GLN A 85 -14.23 7.50 3.75
CA GLN A 85 -13.95 6.45 4.72
C GLN A 85 -14.07 6.96 6.17
N THR A 86 -14.72 6.15 6.99
CA THR A 86 -14.85 6.32 8.42
C THR A 86 -13.49 6.29 9.11
N LYS A 87 -13.39 6.87 10.31
CA LYS A 87 -12.17 6.79 11.12
C LYS A 87 -11.72 5.35 11.38
N LEU A 88 -12.68 4.44 11.48
CA LEU A 88 -12.43 3.03 11.75
C LEU A 88 -11.83 2.31 10.56
N GLU A 89 -12.34 2.54 9.34
CA GLU A 89 -11.76 1.98 8.11
C GLU A 89 -10.34 2.50 7.89
N LYS A 90 -10.12 3.81 8.12
CA LYS A 90 -8.79 4.44 8.02
C LYS A 90 -7.79 3.84 9.01
N THR A 91 -8.17 3.70 10.28
CA THR A 91 -7.28 3.11 11.29
C THR A 91 -7.09 1.61 11.08
N SER A 92 -8.11 0.89 10.61
CA SER A 92 -8.01 -0.51 10.20
C SER A 92 -7.05 -0.69 9.02
N SER A 93 -7.06 0.24 8.05
CA SER A 93 -6.15 0.21 6.90
C SER A 93 -4.68 0.30 7.33
N ILE A 94 -4.36 1.28 8.18
CA ILE A 94 -3.00 1.40 8.73
C ILE A 94 -2.67 0.20 9.63
N GLY A 95 -3.63 -0.23 10.45
CA GLY A 95 -3.46 -1.30 11.42
C GLY A 95 -3.20 -2.66 10.78
N PHE A 96 -3.84 -3.00 9.65
CA PHE A 96 -3.55 -4.27 8.99
C PHE A 96 -2.14 -4.26 8.39
N VAL A 97 -1.68 -3.14 7.81
CA VAL A 97 -0.31 -2.99 7.28
C VAL A 97 0.71 -3.16 8.40
N VAL A 98 0.52 -2.47 9.54
CA VAL A 98 1.36 -2.62 10.73
C VAL A 98 1.40 -4.08 11.18
N SER A 99 0.24 -4.71 11.32
CA SER A 99 0.12 -6.10 11.79
C SER A 99 0.81 -7.07 10.83
N PHE A 100 0.68 -6.84 9.52
CA PHE A 100 1.34 -7.66 8.50
C PHE A 100 2.87 -7.53 8.55
N LEU A 101 3.40 -6.30 8.67
CA LEU A 101 4.84 -6.06 8.80
C LEU A 101 5.41 -6.73 10.06
N LEU A 102 4.70 -6.64 11.19
CA LEU A 102 5.10 -7.30 12.43
C LEU A 102 5.03 -8.83 12.31
N ALA A 103 3.99 -9.37 11.66
CA ALA A 103 3.89 -10.81 11.41
C ALA A 103 5.08 -11.33 10.59
N ILE A 104 5.50 -10.59 9.55
CA ILE A 104 6.68 -10.93 8.74
C ILE A 104 7.95 -10.86 9.59
N GLN A 105 8.16 -9.78 10.33
CA GLN A 105 9.33 -9.59 11.18
C GLN A 105 9.51 -10.74 12.18
N PHE A 106 8.48 -11.03 12.97
CA PHE A 106 8.52 -12.11 13.95
C PHE A 106 8.56 -13.50 13.30
N GLY A 107 7.97 -13.65 12.11
CA GLY A 107 8.08 -14.88 11.32
C GLY A 107 9.52 -15.15 10.87
N ILE A 108 10.24 -14.13 10.41
CA ILE A 108 11.66 -14.21 10.07
C ILE A 108 12.49 -14.54 11.32
N ASP A 109 12.27 -13.83 12.43
CA ASP A 109 12.98 -14.08 13.69
C ASP A 109 12.71 -15.50 14.22
N ALA A 110 11.50 -16.04 14.04
CA ALA A 110 11.18 -17.43 14.37
C ALA A 110 11.96 -18.42 13.49
N ILE A 111 11.97 -18.22 12.17
CA ILE A 111 12.72 -19.07 11.24
C ILE A 111 14.21 -19.06 11.60
N VAL A 112 14.79 -17.87 11.83
CA VAL A 112 16.20 -17.72 12.24
C VAL A 112 16.45 -18.46 13.56
N SER A 113 15.58 -18.30 14.57
CA SER A 113 15.69 -19.01 15.85
C SER A 113 15.67 -20.53 15.68
N PHE A 114 14.82 -21.05 14.79
CA PHE A 114 14.73 -22.48 14.50
C PHE A 114 16.03 -23.02 13.89
N PHE A 115 16.60 -22.30 12.91
CA PHE A 115 17.87 -22.69 12.29
C PHE A 115 19.02 -22.68 13.30
N ILE A 116 19.12 -21.64 14.14
CA ILE A 116 20.15 -21.55 15.17
C ILE A 116 19.99 -22.68 16.19
N SER A 117 18.76 -23.01 16.61
CA SER A 117 18.52 -24.11 17.54
C SER A 117 18.84 -25.49 16.96
N THR A 118 18.70 -25.67 15.64
CA THR A 118 18.83 -26.98 14.98
C THR A 118 20.24 -27.24 14.48
N PHE A 119 20.93 -26.21 13.99
CA PHE A 119 22.23 -26.31 13.34
C PHE A 119 23.33 -25.50 14.02
N GLY A 120 23.00 -24.69 15.03
CA GLY A 120 23.97 -23.87 15.76
C GLY A 120 24.84 -24.70 16.70
N ASN A 121 26.13 -24.42 16.71
CA ASN A 121 27.04 -24.96 17.71
C ASN A 121 26.66 -24.41 19.11
N THR A 122 26.57 -25.29 20.09
CA THR A 122 26.06 -25.03 21.45
C THR A 122 26.85 -24.02 22.29
N ALA A 123 27.98 -23.49 21.78
CA ALA A 123 28.87 -22.61 22.53
C ALA A 123 28.33 -21.19 22.72
N GLU A 124 27.47 -20.69 21.83
CA GLU A 124 26.80 -19.39 21.99
C GLU A 124 25.36 -19.47 21.46
N GLN A 125 24.37 -19.54 22.36
CA GLN A 125 22.95 -19.42 21.99
C GLN A 125 22.63 -17.98 21.54
N LEU A 126 22.93 -17.68 20.28
CA LEU A 126 22.57 -16.42 19.64
C LEU A 126 21.07 -16.43 19.29
N THR A 127 20.22 -16.11 20.27
CA THR A 127 18.80 -15.84 19.97
C THR A 127 18.68 -14.48 19.28
N PRO A 128 17.80 -14.33 18.26
CA PRO A 128 17.59 -13.04 17.62
C PRO A 128 17.07 -12.05 18.66
N VAL A 129 17.82 -10.96 18.79
CA VAL A 129 17.55 -9.85 19.69
C VAL A 129 16.32 -9.09 19.18
N PHE A 130 15.29 -8.97 19.99
CA PHE A 130 14.14 -8.10 19.74
C PHE A 130 14.36 -6.76 20.44
N SER A 131 14.29 -5.66 19.69
CA SER A 131 14.35 -4.29 20.21
C SER A 131 13.04 -3.57 19.95
N ILE A 132 12.37 -3.12 21.02
CA ILE A 132 11.14 -2.32 20.92
C ILE A 132 11.37 -1.02 20.14
N PRO A 133 12.34 -0.15 20.49
CA PRO A 133 12.58 1.08 19.73
C PRO A 133 13.02 0.79 18.30
N GLY A 134 13.86 -0.22 18.08
CA GLY A 134 14.29 -0.61 16.73
C GLY A 134 13.11 -0.99 15.83
N THR A 135 12.21 -1.83 16.33
CA THR A 135 11.04 -2.32 15.60
C THR A 135 10.01 -1.21 15.37
N THR A 136 9.77 -0.38 16.37
CA THR A 136 8.80 0.72 16.24
C THR A 136 9.25 1.75 15.21
N PHE A 137 10.50 2.21 15.27
CA PHE A 137 11.01 3.15 14.26
C PHE A 137 11.12 2.53 12.86
N SER A 138 11.52 1.26 12.75
CA SER A 138 11.64 0.59 11.45
C SER A 138 10.28 0.46 10.75
N VAL A 139 9.24 0.04 11.49
CA VAL A 139 7.87 -0.06 10.97
C VAL A 139 7.29 1.31 10.65
N SER A 140 7.48 2.32 11.52
CA SER A 140 7.01 3.69 11.25
C SER A 140 7.63 4.28 9.98
N LEU A 141 8.92 4.06 9.73
CA LEU A 141 9.57 4.51 8.50
C LEU A 141 8.99 3.85 7.25
N ILE A 142 8.72 2.55 7.28
CA ILE A 142 8.11 1.84 6.15
C ILE A 142 6.73 2.43 5.85
N ILE A 143 5.91 2.65 6.87
CA ILE A 143 4.57 3.22 6.71
C ILE A 143 4.62 4.63 6.13
N LEU A 144 5.50 5.49 6.68
CA LEU A 144 5.71 6.84 6.15
C LEU A 144 6.19 6.80 4.70
N GLY A 145 7.07 5.85 4.36
CA GLY A 145 7.51 5.60 2.99
C GLY A 145 6.38 5.24 2.05
N ILE A 146 5.52 4.29 2.44
CA ILE A 146 4.34 3.89 1.65
C ILE A 146 3.41 5.08 1.43
N LEU A 147 3.07 5.83 2.49
CA LEU A 147 2.21 7.01 2.39
C LEU A 147 2.82 8.09 1.49
N PHE A 148 4.14 8.29 1.58
CA PHE A 148 4.85 9.22 0.72
C PHE A 148 4.82 8.79 -0.75
N ILE A 149 5.00 7.49 -1.05
CA ILE A 149 4.90 6.95 -2.41
C ILE A 149 3.48 7.14 -2.95
N LEU A 150 2.44 6.80 -2.19
CA LEU A 150 1.05 6.99 -2.60
C LEU A 150 0.75 8.48 -2.86
N TYR A 151 1.26 9.38 -2.02
CA TYR A 151 1.17 10.82 -2.25
C TYR A 151 1.82 11.24 -3.56
N LEU A 152 3.02 10.74 -3.87
CA LEU A 152 3.71 11.05 -5.14
C LEU A 152 2.95 10.50 -6.35
N LEU A 153 2.41 9.27 -6.26
CA LEU A 153 1.62 8.67 -7.32
C LEU A 153 0.35 9.48 -7.60
N LYS A 154 -0.37 9.88 -6.55
CA LYS A 154 -1.56 10.75 -6.70
C LYS A 154 -1.19 12.11 -7.30
N ARG A 155 -0.13 12.74 -6.78
CA ARG A 155 0.29 14.08 -7.22
C ARG A 155 0.70 14.12 -8.70
N TYR A 156 1.29 13.04 -9.20
CA TYR A 156 1.82 12.97 -10.55
C TYR A 156 0.97 12.09 -11.48
N SER A 157 -0.27 11.73 -11.10
CA SER A 157 -1.11 10.83 -11.89
C SER A 157 -1.46 11.42 -13.26
N PHE A 158 -1.72 12.72 -13.37
CA PHE A 158 -2.08 13.40 -14.62
C PHE A 158 -0.86 13.96 -15.40
N ASP A 159 0.35 13.71 -14.92
CA ASP A 159 1.56 14.19 -15.58
C ASP A 159 2.09 13.17 -16.59
N GLN A 160 1.65 13.31 -17.85
CA GLN A 160 1.97 12.38 -18.95
C GLN A 160 3.47 12.18 -19.24
N LYS A 161 4.36 13.07 -18.76
CA LYS A 161 5.81 12.99 -18.97
C LYS A 161 6.59 12.94 -17.66
N ILE A 162 7.10 11.75 -17.34
CA ILE A 162 8.02 11.58 -16.22
C ILE A 162 9.43 12.03 -16.63
N ASN A 163 9.81 13.22 -16.21
CA ASN A 163 11.18 13.73 -16.34
C ASN A 163 12.19 12.84 -15.60
N TRP A 164 13.45 12.81 -16.05
CA TRP A 164 14.52 12.03 -15.42
C TRP A 164 14.67 12.30 -13.90
N LYS A 165 14.54 13.57 -13.49
CA LYS A 165 14.53 13.97 -12.07
C LYS A 165 13.42 13.29 -11.27
N ARG A 166 12.25 13.09 -11.87
CA ARG A 166 11.11 12.41 -11.23
C ARG A 166 11.33 10.90 -11.14
N ARG A 167 11.91 10.28 -12.18
CA ARG A 167 12.31 8.85 -12.10
C ARG A 167 13.27 8.61 -10.94
N ILE A 168 14.26 9.48 -10.79
CA ILE A 168 15.19 9.46 -9.66
C ILE A 168 14.43 9.67 -8.34
N LEU A 169 13.50 10.62 -8.26
CA LEU A 169 12.68 10.87 -7.07
C LEU A 169 11.89 9.61 -6.66
N PHE A 170 11.23 8.92 -7.60
CA PHE A 170 10.50 7.68 -7.31
C PHE A 170 11.46 6.57 -6.83
N GLY A 171 12.63 6.43 -7.44
CA GLY A 171 13.66 5.50 -6.99
C GLY A 171 14.10 5.75 -5.55
N PHE A 172 14.39 7.00 -5.20
CA PHE A 172 14.75 7.38 -3.83
C PHE A 172 13.58 7.25 -2.85
N ALA A 173 12.36 7.57 -3.27
CA ALA A 173 11.16 7.43 -2.43
C ALA A 173 10.92 5.97 -2.02
N PHE A 174 11.26 5.01 -2.89
CA PHE A 174 11.18 3.59 -2.58
C PHE A 174 12.39 3.10 -1.75
N ALA A 175 13.61 3.44 -2.16
CA ALA A 175 14.82 2.91 -1.55
C ALA A 175 15.09 3.48 -0.14
N THR A 176 14.88 4.79 0.05
CA THR A 176 15.28 5.49 1.28
C THR A 176 14.56 4.96 2.53
N PRO A 177 13.22 4.82 2.55
CA PRO A 177 12.52 4.32 3.73
C PRO A 177 12.91 2.88 4.07
N PHE A 178 13.10 2.03 3.05
CA PHE A 178 13.53 0.65 3.24
C PHE A 178 14.95 0.55 3.82
N CYS A 179 15.93 1.22 3.20
CA CYS A 179 17.31 1.24 3.68
C CYS A 179 17.42 1.84 5.09
N ALA A 180 16.72 2.94 5.36
CA ALA A 180 16.69 3.56 6.68
C ALA A 180 16.05 2.65 7.73
N SER A 181 14.96 1.94 7.38
CA SER A 181 14.30 0.98 8.26
C SER A 181 15.23 -0.17 8.65
N VAL A 182 15.93 -0.76 7.68
CA VAL A 182 16.92 -1.83 7.93
C VAL A 182 18.08 -1.31 8.78
N PHE A 183 18.61 -0.11 8.46
CA PHE A 183 19.68 0.50 9.23
C PHE A 183 19.30 0.73 10.69
N LEU A 184 18.13 1.32 10.96
CA LEU A 184 17.65 1.54 12.33
C LEU A 184 17.46 0.22 13.07
N HIS A 185 16.85 -0.77 12.42
CA HIS A 185 16.65 -2.08 13.03
C HIS A 185 17.98 -2.74 13.45
N VAL A 186 19.02 -2.67 12.60
CA VAL A 186 20.37 -3.19 12.94
C VAL A 186 21.07 -2.34 14.00
N TYR A 187 20.96 -1.00 13.90
CA TYR A 187 21.56 -0.08 14.86
C TYR A 187 21.03 -0.31 16.28
N PHE A 188 19.70 -0.40 16.44
CA PHE A 188 19.07 -0.60 17.74
C PHE A 188 19.29 -1.99 18.33
N LYS A 189 19.54 -3.03 17.51
CA LYS A 189 19.96 -4.35 18.01
C LYS A 189 21.32 -4.31 18.72
N LYS A 190 22.19 -3.34 18.39
CA LYS A 190 23.52 -3.19 19.02
C LYS A 190 23.50 -2.34 20.29
N GLN A 191 22.39 -1.67 20.59
CA GLN A 191 22.29 -0.73 21.72
C GLN A 191 21.63 -1.41 22.93
N PRO A 192 22.06 -1.13 24.17
CA PRO A 192 21.63 -1.87 25.36
C PRO A 192 20.19 -1.55 25.85
N TYR A 193 19.37 -0.83 25.07
CA TYR A 193 18.06 -0.33 25.51
C TYR A 193 16.92 -1.25 25.08
N LEU A 194 16.13 -1.73 26.04
CA LEU A 194 14.86 -2.47 25.81
C LEU A 194 15.01 -3.65 24.83
N ILE A 195 16.06 -4.42 25.03
CA ILE A 195 16.34 -5.66 24.31
C ILE A 195 15.70 -6.84 25.05
N TYR A 196 15.05 -7.72 24.29
CA TYR A 196 14.54 -9.00 24.76
C TYR A 196 15.05 -10.13 23.87
N HIS A 197 15.44 -11.23 24.50
CA HIS A 197 15.76 -12.47 23.81
C HIS A 197 14.50 -13.31 23.73
N LEU A 198 13.92 -13.39 22.52
CA LEU A 198 12.73 -14.18 22.28
C LEU A 198 13.14 -15.57 21.77
N THR A 199 12.56 -16.59 22.40
CA THR A 199 12.69 -17.97 21.95
C THR A 199 11.93 -18.19 20.64
N PHE A 200 12.22 -19.31 19.96
CA PHE A 200 11.49 -19.75 18.78
C PHE A 200 9.96 -19.73 18.99
N TRP A 201 9.48 -20.33 20.09
CA TRP A 201 8.05 -20.44 20.39
C TRP A 201 7.40 -19.08 20.63
N GLN A 202 8.11 -18.15 21.29
CA GLN A 202 7.62 -16.79 21.51
C GLN A 202 7.50 -16.02 20.20
N ASN A 203 8.53 -16.05 19.35
CA ASN A 203 8.48 -15.42 18.03
C ASN A 203 7.36 -16.00 17.15
N ALA A 204 7.21 -17.32 17.11
CA ALA A 204 6.16 -17.99 16.35
C ALA A 204 4.76 -17.61 16.85
N LEU A 205 4.54 -17.58 18.17
CA LEU A 205 3.26 -17.19 18.76
C LEU A 205 2.91 -15.73 18.41
N ILE A 206 3.87 -14.82 18.57
CA ILE A 206 3.67 -13.39 18.27
C ILE A 206 3.38 -13.19 16.77
N ALA A 207 4.10 -13.89 15.89
CA ALA A 207 3.86 -13.83 14.45
C ALA A 207 2.44 -14.29 14.08
N ILE A 208 1.97 -15.40 14.67
CA ILE A 208 0.60 -15.91 14.47
C ILE A 208 -0.44 -14.91 14.98
N LEU A 209 -0.23 -14.31 16.16
CA LEU A 209 -1.13 -13.30 16.72
C LEU A 209 -1.28 -12.09 15.80
N PHE A 210 -0.15 -11.56 15.31
CA PHE A 210 -0.18 -10.44 14.36
C PHE A 210 -0.78 -10.83 13.01
N PHE A 211 -0.58 -12.06 12.54
CA PHE A 211 -1.22 -12.55 11.32
C PHE A 211 -2.74 -12.64 11.45
N ILE A 212 -3.25 -13.11 12.60
CA ILE A 212 -4.68 -13.11 12.90
C ILE A 212 -5.21 -11.68 12.96
N LEU A 213 -4.51 -10.78 13.66
CA LEU A 213 -4.88 -9.37 13.74
C LEU A 213 -4.91 -8.71 12.37
N TYR A 214 -3.93 -9.00 11.51
CA TYR A 214 -3.91 -8.59 10.10
C TYR A 214 -5.20 -9.00 9.39
N LYS A 215 -5.59 -10.28 9.46
CA LYS A 215 -6.82 -10.76 8.79
C LYS A 215 -8.09 -10.08 9.31
N LEU A 216 -8.18 -9.84 10.62
CA LEU A 216 -9.32 -9.17 11.23
C LEU A 216 -9.41 -7.70 10.81
N LEU A 217 -8.29 -6.99 10.78
CA LEU A 217 -8.23 -5.59 10.39
C LEU A 217 -8.43 -5.42 8.88
N TYR A 218 -7.90 -6.33 8.05
CA TYR A 218 -8.10 -6.35 6.61
C TYR A 218 -9.58 -6.46 6.25
N LYS A 219 -10.32 -7.36 6.91
CA LYS A 219 -11.78 -7.46 6.72
C LYS A 219 -12.53 -6.17 7.08
N LYS A 220 -11.96 -5.36 7.97
CA LYS A 220 -12.58 -4.14 8.51
C LYS A 220 -12.14 -2.87 7.78
N SER A 221 -11.05 -2.92 7.02
CA SER A 221 -10.57 -1.76 6.25
C SER A 221 -11.45 -1.44 5.04
N ASN A 222 -12.44 -2.28 4.72
CA ASN A 222 -13.25 -2.16 3.48
C ASN A 222 -12.33 -1.97 2.25
N PHE A 223 -11.28 -2.79 2.26
CA PHE A 223 -10.26 -3.04 1.25
C PHE A 223 -10.41 -4.52 0.81
#